data_AF-A0A2V6ZBE4-F1
#
_entry.id   AF-A0A2V6ZBE4-F1
#
_cell.length_a   1.000
_cell.length_b   1.000
_cell.length_c   1.000
_cell.angle_alpha   90.00
_cell.angle_beta   90.00
_cell.angle_gamma   90.00
#
_symmetry.space_group_name_H-M   'P 1'
#
loop_
_entity.id
_entity.type
_entity.pdbx_description
1 polymer ?
#
loop_
_entity_poly.entity_id
_entity_poly.type
_entity_poly.pdbx_seq_one_letter_code
_entity_poly.pdbx_strand_id
1 'polypeptide(L)' 'MKPTKTMMCSRCHALRWVEDWKENRDEMMSIELGPCGHMVKRPARLEWAVPSWRSSHVRLVPAQAAPARIATS' A
#
# COMPACT_ATOMS: atom_id res chain seq x y z
N MET A 1 6.09 -12.87 -15.51
CA MET A 1 4.78 -12.29 -15.12
C MET A 1 5.00 -10.84 -14.76
N LYS A 2 4.17 -9.90 -15.26
CA LYS A 2 4.22 -8.51 -14.80
C LYS A 2 3.77 -8.50 -13.32
N PRO A 3 4.43 -7.76 -12.41
CA PRO A 3 4.00 -7.70 -11.02
C PRO A 3 2.59 -7.13 -10.95
N THR A 4 1.65 -7.90 -10.41
CA THR A 4 0.29 -7.42 -10.12
C THR A 4 0.39 -6.35 -9.04
N LYS A 5 0.08 -5.09 -9.39
CA LYS A 5 0.04 -4.01 -8.40
C LYS A 5 -1.05 -4.31 -7.38
N THR A 6 -0.70 -4.19 -6.09
CA THR A 6 -1.64 -4.39 -4.98
C THR A 6 -1.70 -3.13 -4.12
N MET A 7 -2.87 -2.88 -3.52
CA MET A 7 -3.11 -1.75 -2.64
C MET A 7 -3.99 -2.16 -1.46
N MET A 8 -3.84 -1.45 -0.33
CA MET A 8 -4.70 -1.63 0.83
C MET A 8 -6.10 -1.07 0.55
N CYS A 9 -7.13 -1.92 0.65
CA CYS A 9 -8.52 -1.51 0.59
C CYS A 9 -8.98 -1.06 1.98
N SER A 10 -9.31 0.23 2.15
CA SER A 10 -9.81 0.74 3.44
C SER A 10 -11.21 0.27 3.82
N ARG A 11 -11.98 -0.34 2.90
CA ARG A 11 -13.29 -0.95 3.22
C ARG A 11 -13.16 -2.39 3.68
N CYS A 12 -12.36 -3.18 2.97
CA CYS A 12 -12.15 -4.59 3.32
C CYS A 12 -11.07 -4.78 4.38
N HIS A 13 -10.30 -3.73 4.68
CA HIS A 13 -9.12 -3.78 5.57
C HIS A 13 -8.14 -4.89 5.12
N ALA A 14 -7.97 -5.04 3.80
CA ALA A 14 -7.21 -6.11 3.19
C ALA A 14 -6.42 -5.62 1.97
N LEU A 15 -5.29 -6.27 1.70
CA LEU A 15 -4.50 -6.05 0.49
C LEU A 15 -5.24 -6.66 -0.71
N ARG A 16 -5.50 -5.85 -1.75
CA ARG A 16 -6.23 -6.23 -2.96
C ARG A 16 -5.42 -5.91 -4.21
N TRP A 17 -5.63 -6.65 -5.29
CA TRP A 17 -5.02 -6.32 -6.57
C TRP A 17 -5.78 -5.18 -7.25
N VAL A 18 -5.05 -4.41 -8.05
CA VAL A 18 -5.64 -3.44 -8.95
C VAL A 18 -6.26 -4.21 -10.11
N GLU A 19 -7.59 -4.10 -10.23
CA GLU A 19 -8.37 -4.70 -11.32
C GLU A 19 -8.28 -3.81 -12.56
N ASP A 20 -8.58 -2.52 -12.39
CA ASP A 20 -8.53 -1.52 -13.44
C ASP A 20 -8.12 -0.15 -12.87
N TRP A 21 -7.72 0.76 -13.75
CA TRP A 21 -7.50 2.16 -13.43
C TRP A 21 -7.90 3.07 -14.58
N LYS A 22 -8.24 4.33 -14.28
CA LYS A 22 -8.46 5.35 -15.30
C LYS A 22 -8.04 6.71 -14.82
N GLU A 23 -7.42 7.46 -15.71
CA GLU A 23 -7.11 8.86 -15.49
C GLU A 23 -8.28 9.72 -15.96
N ASN A 24 -8.60 10.73 -15.16
CA ASN A 24 -9.60 11.74 -15.45
C ASN A 24 -8.88 13.06 -15.78
N ARG A 25 -9.55 13.96 -16.51
CA ARG A 25 -8.98 15.24 -16.98
C ARG A 25 -8.47 16.16 -15.86
N ASP A 26 -8.95 15.98 -14.63
CA ASP A 26 -8.58 16.81 -13.47
C ASP A 26 -7.31 16.32 -12.74
N GLU A 27 -6.39 15.68 -13.46
CA GLU A 27 -5.19 15.06 -12.87
C GLU A 27 -5.53 14.07 -11.74
N MET A 28 -6.67 13.38 -11.84
CA MET A 28 -7.13 12.40 -10.87
C MET A 28 -7.21 11.02 -11.50
N MET A 29 -6.63 10.03 -10.86
CA MET A 29 -6.74 8.62 -11.19
C MET A 29 -7.78 7.94 -10.29
N SER A 30 -8.65 7.15 -10.90
CA SER A 30 -9.56 6.24 -10.20
C SER A 30 -9.05 4.82 -10.38
N ILE A 31 -8.93 4.07 -9.29
CA ILE A 31 -8.35 2.72 -9.27
C ILE A 31 -9.39 1.77 -8.68
N GLU A 32 -9.74 0.72 -9.41
CA GLU A 32 -10.67 -0.32 -8.98
C GLU A 32 -9.93 -1.48 -8.32
N LEU A 33 -10.41 -1.93 -7.15
CA LEU A 33 -9.83 -3.03 -6.40
C LEU A 33 -10.63 -4.32 -6.52
N GLY A 34 -10.03 -5.34 -7.13
CA GLY A 34 -10.62 -6.68 -7.23
C GLY A 34 -10.43 -7.50 -5.94
N PRO A 35 -11.41 -8.33 -5.54
CA PRO A 35 -12.74 -8.53 -6.14
C PRO A 35 -13.81 -7.61 -5.51
N CYS A 36 -13.44 -6.69 -4.62
CA CYS A 36 -14.41 -5.93 -3.83
C CYS A 36 -15.06 -4.76 -4.57
N GLY A 37 -14.57 -4.39 -5.75
CA GLY A 37 -15.07 -3.26 -6.56
C GLY A 37 -14.84 -1.88 -5.92
N HIS A 38 -13.94 -1.78 -4.92
CA HIS A 38 -13.72 -0.49 -4.26
C HIS A 38 -12.91 0.45 -5.15
N MET A 39 -13.50 1.59 -5.49
CA MET A 39 -12.85 2.70 -6.19
C MET A 39 -12.02 3.59 -5.24
N VAL A 40 -10.71 3.62 -5.45
CA VAL A 40 -9.77 4.54 -4.80
C VAL A 40 -9.46 5.70 -5.74
N LYS A 41 -9.62 6.94 -5.26
CA LYS A 41 -9.21 8.14 -6.00
C LYS A 41 -7.84 8.62 -5.53
N ARG A 42 -6.93 8.89 -6.46
CA ARG A 42 -5.60 9.44 -6.20
C ARG A 42 -5.27 10.52 -7.24
N PRO A 43 -4.39 11.47 -6.95
CA PRO A 43 -3.81 12.31 -7.99
C PRO A 43 -3.06 11.43 -9.01
N ALA A 44 -3.24 11.70 -10.30
CA ALA A 44 -2.55 11.05 -11.41
C ALA A 44 -1.05 11.39 -11.44
N ARG A 45 -0.64 12.49 -10.79
CA ARG A 45 0.75 12.99 -10.74
C ARG A 45 1.70 12.21 -9.81
N LEU A 46 1.33 11.03 -9.32
CA LEU A 46 2.24 10.26 -8.48
C LEU A 46 3.09 9.33 -9.35
N GLU A 47 4.37 9.65 -9.50
CA GLU A 47 5.40 8.69 -9.87
C GLU A 47 5.30 7.52 -8.89
N TRP A 48 4.69 6.43 -9.33
CA TRP A 48 4.74 5.17 -8.59
C TRP A 48 6.21 4.77 -8.61
N ALA A 49 6.94 5.11 -7.55
CA ALA A 49 8.30 4.64 -7.34
C ALA A 49 8.23 3.12 -7.35
N VAL A 50 8.46 2.51 -8.52
CA VAL A 50 8.80 1.11 -8.64
C VAL A 50 10.13 1.05 -7.93
N PRO A 51 10.26 0.37 -6.77
CA PRO A 51 11.56 0.25 -6.14
C PRO A 51 12.42 -0.49 -7.14
N SER A 52 13.26 0.23 -7.88
CA SER A 52 14.32 -0.41 -8.63
C SER A 52 15.21 -0.99 -7.54
N TRP A 53 15.21 -2.31 -7.37
CA TRP A 53 16.10 -2.99 -6.44
C TRP A 53 17.54 -2.83 -6.93
N ARG A 54 18.08 -1.63 -6.78
CA ARG A 54 19.51 -1.39 -6.64
C ARG A 54 19.72 -1.03 -5.18
N SER A 55 19.82 -2.08 -4.37
CA SER A 55 20.51 -2.15 -3.09
C SER A 55 20.57 -0.83 -2.31
N SER A 56 19.42 -0.32 -1.87
CA SER A 56 19.40 0.70 -0.83
C SER A 56 19.39 -0.04 0.51
N HIS A 57 20.48 0.07 1.27
CA HIS A 57 20.63 -0.53 2.61
C HIS A 57 19.60 0.05 3.58
N VAL A 58 18.36 -0.44 3.55
CA VAL A 58 17.37 -0.13 4.57
C VAL A 58 17.73 -0.92 5.81
N ARG A 59 18.32 -0.25 6.80
CA ARG A 59 18.61 -0.83 8.11
C ARG A 59 17.32 -0.87 8.92
N LEU A 60 16.74 -2.06 9.05
CA LEU A 60 15.63 -2.30 9.98
C LEU A 60 16.13 -2.10 11.41
N VAL A 61 15.55 -1.14 12.14
CA VAL A 61 15.81 -0.95 13.57
C VAL A 61 14.83 -1.86 14.33
N PRO A 62 15.32 -2.79 15.17
CA PRO A 62 14.45 -3.63 15.98
C PRO A 62 13.66 -2.76 16.96
N ALA A 63 12.35 -2.98 17.05
CA ALA A 63 11.53 -2.38 18.10
C ALA A 63 11.96 -2.94 19.46
N GLN A 64 12.39 -2.07 20.39
CA GLN A 64 12.63 -2.48 21.77
C GLN A 64 11.28 -2.83 22.42
N ALA A 65 11.12 -4.08 22.83
CA ALA A 65 10.01 -4.50 23.66
C ALA A 65 10.08 -3.76 25.00
N ALA A 66 9.00 -3.06 25.37
CA ALA A 66 8.89 -2.45 26.69
C ALA A 66 8.93 -3.54 27.78
N PRO A 67 9.63 -3.33 28.91
CA PRO A 67 9.68 -4.34 29.95
C PRO A 67 8.30 -4.50 30.59
N ALA A 68 7.81 -5.74 30.59
CA ALA A 68 6.59 -6.12 31.28
C ALA A 68 6.77 -5.88 32.79
N ARG A 69 5.95 -5.01 33.37
CA ARG A 69 5.87 -4.83 34.82
C ARG A 69 5.17 -6.05 35.41
N ILE A 70 5.94 -6.92 36.06
CA ILE A 70 5.41 -8.05 36.83
C ILE A 70 4.87 -7.47 38.14
N ALA A 71 3.56 -7.57 38.35
CA ALA A 71 2.93 -7.27 39.64
C ALA A 71 3.10 -8.50 40.55
N THR A 72 3.87 -8.35 41.64
CA THR A 72 3.87 -9.31 42.76
C THR A 72 2.84 -8.87 43.79
N SER A 73 2.07 -9.85 44.29
CA SER A 73 1.01 -9.73 45.30
C SER A 73 1.52 -9.27 46.66
#